data_AF-A0A1G8CUB1-F1
#
_entry.id   AF-A0A1G8CUB1-F1
#
_cell.length_a   1.000
_cell.length_b   1.000
_cell.length_c   1.000
_cell.angle_alpha   90.00
_cell.angle_beta   90.00
_cell.angle_gamma   90.00
#
_symmetry.space_group_name_H-M   'P 1'
#
loop_
_entity.id
_entity.type
_entity.pdbx_description
1 polymer ?
#
loop_
_entity_poly.entity_id
_entity_poly.type
_entity_poly.pdbx_seq_one_letter_code
_entity_poly.pdbx_strand_id
1 'polypeptide(L)'
;MSTDLSFLRRRVRPRPPAPEPVAQPAAHPVTPAAPPQPVAPARPAVPRPEYVEPAGSPVPVTTENVILTAEEPVTRLSRYASGLGNLLIRGADEVHVETTDRIAYRLGRDQVPAPGNRPLIELDEDGVLVGLRHLRQIRRLIAAGRDVTIVTSTGTLIQAARDADVCLHLVAGHWEIRRDTRTPDLAATYALQAPILHR
;
A
#
# COMPACT_ATOMS: atom_id res chain seq x y z
N MET A 1 -17.79 12.75 -43.16
CA MET A 1 -16.54 13.33 -42.63
C MET A 1 -15.86 12.25 -41.82
N SER A 2 -14.74 11.74 -42.32
CA SER A 2 -14.02 10.58 -41.76
C SER A 2 -12.93 11.09 -40.83
N THR A 3 -12.98 10.75 -39.54
CA THR A 3 -11.94 11.11 -38.58
C THR A 3 -11.01 9.91 -38.43
N ASP A 4 -9.83 10.07 -39.04
CA ASP A 4 -8.72 9.14 -39.10
C ASP A 4 -8.13 8.89 -37.70
N LEU A 5 -8.17 7.64 -37.23
CA LEU A 5 -7.58 7.20 -35.95
C LEU A 5 -6.13 6.76 -36.17
N SER A 6 -5.24 7.71 -36.47
CA SER A 6 -3.84 7.45 -36.82
C SER A 6 -2.99 6.87 -35.67
N PHE A 7 -3.54 6.82 -34.45
CA PHE A 7 -2.89 6.34 -33.23
C PHE A 7 -3.15 4.85 -32.91
N LEU A 8 -4.00 4.14 -33.69
CA LEU A 8 -4.18 2.68 -33.54
C LEU A 8 -3.13 1.85 -34.27
N ARG A 9 -1.91 2.38 -34.49
CA ARG A 9 -0.78 1.61 -35.03
C ARG A 9 -0.12 0.78 -33.92
N ARG A 10 -0.74 -0.37 -33.70
CA ARG A 10 -0.20 -1.62 -33.15
C ARG A 10 1.32 -1.72 -33.39
N ARG A 11 2.14 -1.52 -32.36
CA ARG A 11 3.57 -1.86 -32.40
C ARG A 11 3.72 -3.37 -32.37
N VAL A 12 3.67 -4.01 -33.54
CA VAL A 12 4.16 -5.38 -33.72
C VAL A 12 5.68 -5.30 -33.78
N ARG A 13 6.36 -5.87 -32.79
CA ARG A 13 7.81 -6.12 -32.92
C ARG A 13 8.00 -7.29 -33.90
N PRO A 14 8.87 -7.17 -34.92
CA PRO A 14 9.20 -8.29 -35.79
C PRO A 14 9.92 -9.39 -34.97
N ARG A 15 9.40 -10.62 -35.09
CA ARG A 15 10.02 -11.84 -34.56
C ARG A 15 11.18 -12.22 -35.50
N PRO A 16 12.43 -12.36 -35.02
CA PRO A 16 13.51 -12.86 -35.85
C PRO A 16 13.23 -14.32 -36.27
N PRO A 17 13.63 -14.73 -37.49
CA PRO A 17 13.37 -16.08 -38.00
C PRO A 17 14.12 -17.13 -37.18
N ALA A 18 13.46 -18.26 -36.96
CA ALA A 18 14.04 -19.44 -36.33
C ALA A 18 15.01 -20.14 -37.30
N PRO A 19 16.19 -20.59 -36.87
CA PRO A 19 17.03 -21.45 -37.70
C PRO A 19 16.43 -22.85 -37.82
N GLU A 20 16.29 -23.33 -39.05
CA GLU A 20 15.93 -24.71 -39.40
C GLU A 20 17.04 -25.71 -39.03
N PRO A 21 16.69 -26.97 -38.74
CA PRO A 21 17.63 -27.99 -38.28
C PRO A 21 18.39 -28.62 -39.45
N VAL A 22 19.71 -28.43 -39.50
CA VAL A 22 20.60 -29.24 -40.33
C VAL A 22 21.09 -30.44 -39.52
N ALA A 23 20.89 -31.64 -40.05
CA ALA A 23 21.30 -32.89 -39.43
C ALA A 23 22.75 -33.29 -39.79
N GLN A 24 23.40 -33.97 -38.83
CA GLN A 24 24.55 -34.92 -38.91
C GLN A 24 26.00 -34.38 -38.91
N PRO A 25 27.01 -35.19 -38.48
CA PRO A 25 27.04 -36.36 -37.58
C PRO A 25 28.09 -36.27 -36.43
N ALA A 26 28.13 -37.34 -35.62
CA ALA A 26 28.80 -37.55 -34.33
C ALA A 26 30.27 -37.11 -34.16
N ALA A 27 30.58 -36.58 -32.97
CA ALA A 27 31.78 -36.89 -32.20
C ALA A 27 31.45 -36.77 -30.70
N HIS A 28 31.57 -37.87 -29.95
CA HIS A 28 31.50 -37.85 -28.49
C HIS A 28 32.88 -37.49 -27.92
N PRO A 29 33.05 -36.35 -27.25
CA PRO A 29 34.07 -36.23 -26.23
C PRO A 29 33.44 -36.60 -24.88
N VAL A 30 33.94 -37.68 -24.31
CA VAL A 30 33.78 -38.05 -22.91
C VAL A 30 34.55 -37.03 -22.05
N THR A 31 34.16 -36.89 -20.77
CA THR A 31 34.91 -36.32 -19.61
C THR A 31 34.45 -34.93 -19.13
N PRO A 32 34.47 -34.59 -17.81
CA PRO A 32 34.28 -35.39 -16.58
C PRO A 32 33.09 -34.92 -15.73
N ALA A 33 32.71 -35.74 -14.75
CA ALA A 33 31.71 -35.44 -13.73
C ALA A 33 32.06 -34.19 -12.91
N ALA A 34 31.07 -33.30 -12.77
CA ALA A 34 31.14 -32.17 -11.85
C ALA A 34 31.19 -32.68 -10.40
N PRO A 35 32.03 -32.11 -9.52
CA PRO A 35 32.03 -32.46 -8.10
C PRO A 35 30.69 -32.06 -7.45
N PRO A 36 30.24 -32.80 -6.42
CA PRO A 36 29.00 -32.48 -5.72
C PRO A 36 29.13 -31.12 -5.02
N GLN A 37 28.18 -30.22 -5.29
CA GLN A 37 28.09 -28.96 -4.55
C GLN A 37 27.73 -29.26 -3.08
N PRO A 38 28.42 -28.63 -2.11
CA PRO A 38 28.06 -28.77 -0.71
C PRO A 38 26.67 -28.17 -0.47
N VAL A 39 25.77 -28.99 0.09
CA VAL A 39 24.44 -28.56 0.53
C VAL A 39 24.62 -27.49 1.61
N ALA A 40 24.26 -26.25 1.30
CA ALA A 40 24.24 -25.19 2.30
C ALA A 40 23.29 -25.60 3.45
N PRO A 41 23.71 -25.46 4.72
CA PRO A 41 22.85 -25.80 5.84
C PRO A 41 21.58 -24.95 5.80
N ALA A 42 20.42 -25.60 5.92
CA ALA A 42 19.14 -24.94 6.06
C ALA A 42 19.22 -23.96 7.24
N ARG A 43 19.05 -22.68 6.97
CA ARG A 43 19.02 -21.64 8.01
C ARG A 43 17.83 -21.97 8.94
N PRO A 44 18.02 -22.03 10.28
CA PRO A 44 16.92 -22.23 11.20
C PRO A 44 15.85 -21.17 10.95
N ALA A 45 14.61 -21.61 10.70
CA ALA A 45 13.47 -20.72 10.66
C ALA A 45 13.33 -20.11 12.06
N VAL A 46 13.68 -18.84 12.21
CA VAL A 46 13.38 -18.09 13.42
C VAL A 46 11.86 -18.11 13.56
N PRO A 47 11.29 -18.65 14.65
CA PRO A 47 9.84 -18.64 14.83
C PRO A 47 9.37 -17.20 14.75
N ARG A 48 8.51 -16.91 13.78
CA ARG A 48 7.81 -15.62 13.70
C ARG A 48 7.09 -15.47 15.05
N PRO A 49 7.28 -14.37 15.79
CA PRO A 49 6.56 -14.17 17.03
C PRO A 49 5.06 -14.29 16.73
N GLU A 50 4.43 -15.33 17.27
CA GLU A 50 2.99 -15.46 17.26
C GLU A 50 2.45 -14.32 18.10
N TYR A 51 1.82 -13.36 17.43
CA TYR A 51 1.10 -12.31 18.11
C TYR A 51 -0.15 -12.93 18.74
N VAL A 52 -0.19 -12.94 20.07
CA VAL A 52 -1.38 -13.25 20.83
C VAL A 52 -2.32 -12.05 20.69
N GLU A 53 -3.41 -12.23 19.95
CA GLU A 53 -4.48 -11.22 19.87
C GLU A 53 -5.00 -10.94 21.28
N PRO A 54 -5.02 -9.68 21.76
CA PRO A 54 -5.60 -9.37 23.06
C PRO A 54 -7.04 -9.87 23.06
N ALA A 55 -7.44 -10.55 24.14
CA ALA A 55 -8.75 -11.17 24.29
C ALA A 55 -9.88 -10.13 24.17
N GLY A 56 -10.32 -9.93 22.95
CA GLY A 56 -11.45 -9.13 22.52
C GLY A 56 -12.03 -9.80 21.28
N SER A 57 -13.28 -9.49 20.95
CA SER A 57 -13.92 -10.02 19.74
C SER A 57 -13.00 -9.82 18.53
N PRO A 58 -12.86 -10.82 17.66
CA PRO A 58 -11.98 -10.72 16.50
C PRO A 58 -12.41 -9.52 15.66
N VAL A 59 -11.45 -8.64 15.34
CA VAL A 59 -11.73 -7.48 14.49
C VAL A 59 -12.11 -7.99 13.10
N PRO A 60 -13.26 -7.58 12.53
CA PRO A 60 -13.72 -8.10 11.25
C PRO A 60 -12.72 -7.79 10.14
N VAL A 61 -12.54 -8.73 9.22
CA VAL A 61 -11.72 -8.52 8.02
C VAL A 61 -12.63 -8.10 6.88
N THR A 62 -12.40 -6.91 6.34
CA THR A 62 -13.18 -6.38 5.23
C THR A 62 -12.82 -7.05 3.90
N THR A 63 -13.84 -7.60 3.26
CA THR A 63 -13.88 -7.97 1.84
C THR A 63 -15.00 -7.27 1.06
N GLU A 64 -15.98 -6.69 1.77
CA GLU A 64 -17.18 -6.04 1.23
C GLU A 64 -17.31 -4.61 1.76
N ASN A 65 -18.29 -3.85 1.29
CA ASN A 65 -18.46 -2.47 1.74
C ASN A 65 -18.78 -2.41 3.24
N VAL A 66 -18.10 -1.52 3.98
CA VAL A 66 -18.24 -1.39 5.44
C VAL A 66 -18.50 0.07 5.81
N ILE A 67 -19.39 0.28 6.79
CA ILE A 67 -19.60 1.57 7.45
C ILE A 67 -19.04 1.46 8.87
N LEU A 68 -18.10 2.31 9.23
CA LEU A 68 -17.53 2.37 10.57
C LEU A 68 -18.44 3.19 11.48
N THR A 69 -19.12 2.52 12.40
CA THR A 69 -20.08 3.13 13.33
C THR A 69 -19.46 3.36 14.71
N ALA A 70 -20.24 3.78 15.70
CA ALA A 70 -19.74 3.88 17.08
C ALA A 70 -19.62 2.50 17.74
N GLU A 71 -20.53 1.59 17.38
CA GLU A 71 -20.60 0.23 17.89
C GLU A 71 -19.58 -0.67 17.19
N GLU A 72 -19.36 -0.44 15.89
CA GLU A 72 -18.37 -1.14 15.06
C GLU A 72 -17.36 -0.13 14.49
N PRO A 73 -16.45 0.40 15.32
CA PRO A 73 -15.56 1.47 14.90
C PRO A 73 -14.34 0.99 14.13
N VAL A 74 -14.14 -0.32 13.96
CA VAL A 74 -12.89 -0.87 13.41
C VAL A 74 -13.16 -1.98 12.42
N THR A 75 -12.37 -1.98 11.35
CA THR A 75 -12.22 -3.14 10.47
C THR A 75 -10.76 -3.36 10.08
N ARG A 76 -10.42 -4.56 9.60
CA ARG A 76 -9.09 -4.91 9.08
C ARG A 76 -9.12 -5.08 7.58
N LEU A 77 -8.08 -4.60 6.90
CA LEU A 77 -7.84 -5.02 5.52
C LEU A 77 -7.48 -6.51 5.50
N SER A 78 -8.08 -7.24 4.54
CA SER A 78 -7.66 -8.60 4.24
C SER A 78 -6.20 -8.61 3.78
N ARG A 79 -5.49 -9.74 3.95
CA ARG A 79 -4.10 -9.87 3.47
C ARG A 79 -3.98 -9.57 1.97
N TYR A 80 -4.98 -10.00 1.20
CA TYR A 80 -5.09 -9.72 -0.23
C TYR A 80 -5.25 -8.22 -0.49
N ALA A 81 -6.24 -7.58 0.14
CA ALA A 81 -6.49 -6.15 -0.02
C ALA A 81 -5.31 -5.28 0.47
N SER A 82 -4.55 -5.72 1.49
CA SER A 82 -3.36 -5.05 2.00
C SER A 82 -2.11 -5.18 1.10
N GLY A 83 -2.15 -6.06 0.10
CA GLY A 83 -1.04 -6.32 -0.81
C GLY A 83 -1.17 -5.72 -2.21
N LEU A 84 -2.33 -5.14 -2.55
CA LEU A 84 -2.69 -4.79 -3.93
C LEU A 84 -2.83 -3.30 -4.21
N GLY A 85 -1.89 -2.74 -4.97
CA GLY A 85 -2.01 -1.39 -5.50
C GLY A 85 -2.02 -0.32 -4.40
N ASN A 86 -3.10 0.46 -4.36
CA ASN A 86 -3.22 1.68 -3.56
C ASN A 86 -4.55 1.69 -2.77
N LEU A 87 -4.59 2.49 -1.71
CA LEU A 87 -5.82 3.00 -1.11
C LEU A 87 -6.05 4.43 -1.61
N LEU A 88 -7.28 4.76 -1.97
CA LEU A 88 -7.71 6.13 -2.21
C LEU A 88 -8.57 6.57 -1.03
N ILE A 89 -8.19 7.66 -0.38
CA ILE A 89 -8.93 8.26 0.73
C ILE A 89 -9.61 9.52 0.22
N ARG A 90 -10.94 9.46 0.07
CA ARG A 90 -11.79 10.56 -0.37
C ARG A 90 -12.34 11.34 0.81
N GLY A 91 -12.70 12.60 0.58
CA GLY A 91 -13.35 13.45 1.59
C GLY A 91 -12.44 13.89 2.73
N ALA A 92 -11.14 13.59 2.65
CA ALA A 92 -10.12 14.12 3.55
C ALA A 92 -9.68 15.51 3.06
N ASP A 93 -9.61 16.46 3.99
CA ASP A 93 -9.06 17.80 3.75
C ASP A 93 -7.58 17.85 4.15
N GLU A 94 -7.19 16.94 5.05
CA GLU A 94 -5.87 16.86 5.64
C GLU A 94 -5.54 15.41 6.02
N VAL A 95 -4.26 15.05 5.88
CA VAL A 95 -3.73 13.76 6.30
C VAL A 95 -2.49 13.95 7.17
N HIS A 96 -2.52 13.36 8.35
CA HIS A 96 -1.39 13.27 9.26
C HIS A 96 -0.75 11.90 9.16
N VAL A 97 0.57 11.88 9.09
CA VAL A 97 1.33 10.64 8.87
C VAL A 97 2.44 10.57 9.89
N GLU A 98 2.52 9.43 10.56
CA GLU A 98 3.67 9.02 11.35
C GLU A 98 4.28 7.79 10.69
N THR A 99 5.54 7.87 10.32
CA THR A 99 6.30 6.73 9.77
C THR A 99 6.77 5.79 10.88
N THR A 100 7.25 4.60 10.51
CA THR A 100 7.86 3.65 11.45
C THR A 100 9.09 4.21 12.15
N ASP A 101 9.80 5.14 11.50
CA ASP A 101 10.98 5.82 12.04
C ASP A 101 10.62 7.02 12.92
N ARG A 102 9.34 7.17 13.29
CA ARG A 102 8.80 8.25 14.12
C ARG A 102 8.90 9.64 13.50
N ILE A 103 9.15 9.72 12.20
CA ILE A 103 9.01 10.96 11.44
C ILE A 103 7.52 11.21 11.25
N ALA A 104 7.09 12.37 11.72
CA ALA A 104 5.74 12.85 11.60
C ALA A 104 5.66 14.00 10.60
N TYR A 105 4.60 14.04 9.80
CA TYR A 105 4.33 15.16 8.90
C TYR A 105 2.84 15.26 8.58
N ARG A 106 2.45 16.44 8.07
CA ARG A 106 1.08 16.81 7.72
C ARG A 106 1.04 17.12 6.23
N LEU A 107 0.09 16.52 5.52
CA LEU A 107 -0.21 16.83 4.13
C LEU A 107 -1.62 17.41 4.07
N GLY A 108 -1.73 18.69 3.72
CA GLY A 108 -3.00 19.34 3.41
C GLY A 108 -3.09 19.65 1.93
N ARG A 109 -4.30 19.97 1.44
CA ARG A 109 -4.49 20.40 0.03
C ARG A 109 -3.71 21.67 -0.33
N ASP A 110 -3.31 22.44 0.68
CA ASP A 110 -2.47 23.63 0.58
C ASP A 110 -0.98 23.32 0.37
N GLN A 111 -0.54 22.08 0.60
CA GLN A 111 0.86 21.68 0.47
C GLN A 111 1.14 21.00 -0.88
N VAL A 112 2.03 21.60 -1.66
CA VAL A 112 2.56 21.01 -2.89
C VAL A 112 3.71 20.05 -2.51
N PRO A 113 3.71 18.79 -2.96
CA PRO A 113 4.86 17.90 -2.78
C PRO A 113 6.12 18.52 -3.39
N ALA A 114 7.21 18.58 -2.62
CA ALA A 114 8.47 19.08 -3.14
C ALA A 114 8.95 18.19 -4.32
N PRO A 115 9.29 18.77 -5.49
CA PRO A 115 9.78 17.99 -6.62
C PRO A 115 11.08 17.25 -6.23
N GLY A 116 11.08 15.93 -6.39
CA GLY A 116 12.20 15.05 -6.04
C GLY A 116 11.92 14.11 -4.86
N ASN A 117 10.97 14.45 -3.99
CA ASN A 117 10.44 13.51 -3.00
C ASN A 117 9.25 12.80 -3.62
N ARG A 118 9.42 11.54 -4.09
CA ARG A 118 8.26 10.67 -4.38
C ARG A 118 7.50 10.52 -3.06
N PRO A 119 6.35 11.17 -2.87
CA PRO A 119 5.74 11.14 -1.57
C PRO A 119 5.16 9.74 -1.38
N LEU A 120 5.37 9.16 -0.20
CA LEU A 120 4.81 7.84 0.18
C LEU A 120 3.27 7.82 0.04
N ILE A 121 2.69 9.03 0.04
CA ILE A 121 1.29 9.38 0.01
C ILE A 121 1.16 10.60 -0.91
N GLU A 122 0.33 10.52 -1.94
CA GLU A 122 0.11 11.59 -2.90
C GLU A 122 -1.25 12.22 -2.66
N LEU A 123 -1.34 13.55 -2.74
CA LEU A 123 -2.63 14.24 -2.80
C LEU A 123 -2.93 14.55 -4.26
N ASP A 124 -4.12 14.17 -4.69
CA ASP A 124 -4.68 14.44 -6.01
C ASP A 124 -6.06 15.12 -5.85
N GLU A 125 -6.67 15.53 -6.96
CA GLU A 125 -8.00 16.16 -6.98
C GLU A 125 -9.08 15.26 -6.35
N ASP A 126 -8.94 13.95 -6.53
CA ASP A 126 -9.86 12.93 -6.03
C ASP A 126 -9.65 12.55 -4.55
N GLY A 127 -8.57 13.03 -3.91
CA GLY A 127 -8.24 12.75 -2.53
C GLY A 127 -6.80 12.28 -2.32
N VAL A 128 -6.58 11.45 -1.31
CA VAL A 128 -5.24 11.01 -0.91
C VAL A 128 -4.98 9.58 -1.37
N LEU A 129 -3.98 9.41 -2.23
CA LEU A 129 -3.51 8.11 -2.71
C LEU A 129 -2.38 7.59 -1.82
N VAL A 130 -2.59 6.41 -1.24
CA VAL A 130 -1.61 5.73 -0.38
C VAL A 130 -1.21 4.41 -1.04
N GLY A 131 0.05 4.30 -1.46
CA GLY A 131 0.56 3.03 -1.97
C GLY A 131 0.64 1.98 -0.87
N LEU A 132 0.06 0.80 -1.06
CA LEU A 132 0.06 -0.24 -0.03
C LEU A 132 1.46 -0.78 0.30
N ARG A 133 2.38 -0.72 -0.67
CA ARG A 133 3.80 -1.00 -0.42
C ARG A 133 4.42 -0.04 0.61
N HIS A 134 3.90 1.18 0.68
CA HIS A 134 4.36 2.24 1.59
C HIS A 134 3.66 2.18 2.94
N LEU A 135 2.48 1.56 3.02
CA LEU A 135 1.82 1.35 4.31
C LEU A 135 2.76 0.69 5.31
N ARG A 136 3.58 -0.29 4.91
CA ARG A 136 4.57 -0.91 5.83
C ARG A 136 5.59 0.04 6.44
N GLN A 137 5.81 1.20 5.84
CA GLN A 137 6.71 2.27 6.31
C GLN A 137 5.95 3.31 7.15
N ILE A 138 4.63 3.22 7.19
CA ILE A 138 3.73 4.05 7.96
C ILE A 138 3.44 3.31 9.26
N ARG A 139 3.51 4.01 10.38
CA ARG A 139 3.06 3.53 11.69
C ARG A 139 1.60 3.89 11.91
N ARG A 140 1.23 5.11 11.53
CA ARG A 140 -0.09 5.69 11.71
C ARG A 140 -0.39 6.68 10.57
N LEU A 141 -1.59 6.63 10.02
CA LEU A 141 -2.11 7.65 9.11
C LEU A 141 -3.49 8.07 9.59
N ILE A 142 -3.74 9.38 9.68
CA ILE A 142 -5.04 9.92 10.07
C ILE A 142 -5.54 10.81 8.95
N ALA A 143 -6.69 10.47 8.39
CA ALA A 143 -7.40 11.28 7.42
C ALA A 143 -8.50 12.05 8.13
N ALA A 144 -8.36 13.37 8.16
CA ALA A 144 -9.33 14.28 8.75
C ALA A 144 -10.24 14.87 7.67
N GLY A 145 -11.54 14.83 7.89
CA GLY A 145 -12.54 15.26 6.91
C GLY A 145 -13.98 15.04 7.37
N ARG A 146 -14.94 15.58 6.62
CA ARG A 146 -16.36 15.49 6.99
C ARG A 146 -17.00 14.14 6.62
N ASP A 147 -16.63 13.60 5.47
CA ASP A 147 -17.23 12.40 4.88
C ASP A 147 -16.12 11.47 4.34
N VAL A 148 -15.23 11.02 5.22
CA VAL A 148 -14.04 10.24 4.83
C VAL A 148 -14.44 8.85 4.34
N THR A 149 -13.99 8.49 3.14
CA THR A 149 -14.21 7.17 2.54
C THR A 149 -12.90 6.60 2.01
N ILE A 150 -12.57 5.37 2.38
CA ILE A 150 -11.44 4.63 1.84
C ILE A 150 -11.94 3.70 0.74
N VAL A 151 -11.33 3.80 -0.43
CA VAL A 151 -11.55 2.92 -1.57
C VAL A 151 -10.31 2.07 -1.76
N THR A 152 -10.48 0.75 -1.65
CA THR A 152 -9.41 -0.21 -1.95
C THR A 152 -9.25 -0.41 -3.46
N SER A 153 -8.12 -0.97 -3.89
CA SER A 153 -7.89 -1.33 -5.29
C SER A 153 -8.89 -2.35 -5.86
N THR A 154 -9.57 -3.13 -5.00
CA THR A 154 -10.63 -4.07 -5.38
C THR A 154 -12.00 -3.39 -5.51
N GLY A 155 -12.08 -2.07 -5.27
CA GLY A 155 -13.33 -1.30 -5.30
C GLY A 155 -14.14 -1.35 -4.01
N THR A 156 -13.67 -2.07 -2.98
CA THR A 156 -14.33 -2.13 -1.68
C THR A 156 -14.28 -0.77 -0.99
N LEU A 157 -15.43 -0.32 -0.49
CA LEU A 157 -15.62 0.96 0.18
C LEU A 157 -15.66 0.81 1.70
N ILE A 158 -14.91 1.63 2.41
CA ILE A 158 -14.92 1.70 3.87
C ILE A 158 -15.21 3.14 4.25
N GLN A 159 -16.44 3.39 4.72
CA GLN A 159 -16.95 4.72 4.96
C GLN A 159 -16.99 5.02 6.47
N ALA A 160 -16.50 6.18 6.87
CA ALA A 160 -16.69 6.65 8.24
C ALA A 160 -18.06 7.30 8.42
N ALA A 161 -18.59 7.23 9.64
CA ALA A 161 -19.68 8.09 10.05
C ALA A 161 -19.31 9.57 9.86
N ARG A 162 -20.31 10.42 9.64
CA ARG A 162 -20.12 11.86 9.45
C ARG A 162 -19.32 12.50 10.58
N ASP A 163 -18.50 13.47 10.22
CA ASP A 163 -17.65 14.25 11.13
C ASP A 163 -16.71 13.38 11.99
N ALA A 164 -16.35 12.19 11.50
CA ALA A 164 -15.35 11.32 12.12
C ALA A 164 -14.08 11.24 11.26
N ASP A 165 -12.94 11.32 11.95
CA ASP A 165 -11.66 11.08 11.31
C ASP A 165 -11.47 9.57 11.10
N VAL A 166 -10.62 9.19 10.16
CA VAL A 166 -10.26 7.79 9.93
C VAL A 166 -8.79 7.59 10.18
N CYS A 167 -8.47 6.61 11.02
CA CYS A 167 -7.11 6.24 11.30
C CYS A 167 -6.75 4.86 10.74
N LEU A 168 -5.60 4.76 10.08
CA LEU A 168 -4.98 3.53 9.63
C LEU A 168 -3.79 3.23 10.53
N HIS A 169 -3.75 2.02 11.10
CA HIS A 169 -2.64 1.54 11.91
C HIS A 169 -2.22 0.14 11.53
N LEU A 170 -0.93 -0.13 11.66
CA LEU A 170 -0.41 -1.48 11.61
C LEU A 170 -0.50 -2.13 13.00
N VAL A 171 -1.43 -3.06 13.17
CA VAL A 171 -1.62 -3.84 14.40
C VAL A 171 -1.43 -5.32 14.07
N ALA A 172 -0.49 -5.99 14.74
CA ALA A 172 -0.25 -7.42 14.54
C ALA A 172 0.04 -7.86 13.09
N GLY A 173 0.58 -6.96 12.26
CA GLY A 173 0.79 -7.23 10.83
C GLY A 173 -0.46 -7.09 9.95
N HIS A 174 -1.57 -6.61 10.50
CA HIS A 174 -2.79 -6.26 9.80
C HIS A 174 -2.98 -4.74 9.81
N TRP A 175 -3.51 -4.21 8.70
CA TRP A 175 -3.93 -2.82 8.63
C TRP A 175 -5.32 -2.70 9.20
N GLU A 176 -5.41 -2.11 10.39
CA GLU A 176 -6.67 -1.71 11.00
C GLU A 176 -7.06 -0.32 10.49
N ILE A 177 -8.30 -0.20 10.04
CA ILE A 177 -8.96 1.04 9.70
C ILE A 177 -9.96 1.30 10.81
N ARG A 178 -9.79 2.42 11.49
CA ARG A 178 -10.54 2.80 12.68
C ARG A 178 -11.24 4.12 12.44
N ARG A 179 -12.50 4.21 12.84
CA ARG A 179 -13.16 5.47 13.13
C ARG A 179 -12.49 6.06 14.36
N ASP A 180 -12.06 7.30 14.23
CA ASP A 180 -11.54 8.08 15.34
C ASP A 180 -12.50 9.22 15.66
N THR A 181 -12.60 9.56 16.94
CA THR A 181 -13.33 10.77 17.34
C THR A 181 -12.53 11.96 16.89
N ARG A 182 -13.17 12.91 16.21
CA ARG A 182 -12.51 14.10 15.68
C ARG A 182 -11.65 14.74 16.76
N THR A 183 -10.33 14.65 16.60
CA THR A 183 -9.41 15.15 17.60
C THR A 183 -9.15 16.63 17.28
N PRO A 184 -9.51 17.57 18.16
CA PRO A 184 -9.48 19.00 17.83
C PRO A 184 -8.06 19.54 17.61
N ASP A 185 -7.03 18.82 18.04
CA ASP A 185 -5.63 19.14 17.79
C ASP A 185 -4.83 17.86 17.49
N LEU A 186 -4.96 17.37 16.25
CA LEU A 186 -4.20 16.22 15.77
C LEU A 186 -2.69 16.45 15.83
N ALA A 187 -2.22 17.69 15.61
CA ALA A 187 -0.80 18.01 15.61
C ALA A 187 -0.18 17.91 17.01
N ALA A 188 -0.84 18.47 18.04
CA ALA A 188 -0.36 18.35 19.42
C ALA A 188 -0.59 16.95 19.99
N THR A 189 -1.70 16.28 19.64
CA THR A 189 -1.99 14.92 20.11
C THR A 189 -0.95 13.91 19.61
N TYR A 190 -0.39 14.14 18.43
CA TYR A 190 0.57 13.23 17.80
C TYR A 190 2.01 13.74 17.79
N ALA A 191 2.30 14.81 18.55
CA ALA A 191 3.64 15.41 18.66
C ALA A 191 4.32 15.56 17.29
N LEU A 192 3.56 16.04 16.30
CA LEU A 192 4.04 16.11 14.93
C LEU A 192 5.14 17.17 14.85
N GLN A 193 6.38 16.77 14.58
CA GLN A 193 7.39 17.72 14.15
C GLN A 193 7.00 18.18 12.74
N ALA A 194 6.69 19.46 12.56
CA ALA A 194 6.67 20.02 11.22
C ALA A 194 8.01 19.70 10.56
N PRO A 195 8.06 19.15 9.34
CA PRO A 195 9.33 19.02 8.65
C PRO A 195 9.90 20.43 8.51
N ILE A 196 11.01 20.69 9.21
CA ILE A 196 11.82 21.87 8.94
C ILE A 196 12.47 21.59 7.59
N LEU A 197 11.77 21.97 6.52
CA LEU A 197 12.34 22.07 5.19
C LEU A 197 13.29 23.27 5.25
N HIS A 198 14.56 23.02 5.53
CA HIS A 198 15.60 24.00 5.28
C HIS A 198 15.58 24.30 3.78
N ARG A 199 15.35 25.58 3.46
CA ARG A 199 15.43 26.16 2.12
C ARG A 199 16.82 26.02 1.53
#